data_AF-F5Z711-F1
#
_entry.id   AF-F5Z711-F1
#
_cell.length_a   1.000
_cell.length_b   1.000
_cell.length_c   1.000
_cell.angle_alpha   90.00
_cell.angle_beta   90.00
_cell.angle_gamma   90.00
#
_symmetry.space_group_name_H-M   'P 1'
#
loop_
_entity.id
_entity.type
_entity.pdbx_description
1 polymer ?
#
loop_
_entity_poly.entity_id
_entity_poly.type
_entity_poly.pdbx_seq_one_letter_code
_entity_poly.pdbx_strand_id
1 'polypeptide(L)'
;MRIKNVVQGSMVFLLVACSGTSNHQASKVLHIDELIIRNATSETITDVELNDIDAKTHIACSVILAKSMCSLGFQKIPLEDHETYLSWKQNQANYTEKVKSHSIPITSNAKVFIDILDKGRLSVSVK
;
A
#
# COMPACT_ATOMS: atom_id res chain seq x y z
N MET A 1 -45.13 -70.13 -3.49
CA MET A 1 -44.82 -68.73 -3.85
C MET A 1 -43.63 -68.30 -3.00
N ARG A 2 -42.44 -68.09 -3.58
CA ARG A 2 -41.20 -67.75 -2.84
C ARG A 2 -40.94 -66.24 -2.95
N ILE A 3 -40.99 -65.53 -1.83
CA ILE A 3 -40.72 -64.10 -1.76
C ILE A 3 -39.20 -63.92 -1.63
N LYS A 4 -38.59 -63.25 -2.61
CA LYS A 4 -37.15 -62.91 -2.61
C LYS A 4 -36.98 -61.60 -1.83
N ASN A 5 -36.34 -61.65 -0.66
CA ASN A 5 -35.94 -60.44 0.06
C ASN A 5 -34.68 -59.87 -0.58
N VAL A 6 -34.82 -58.75 -1.29
CA VAL A 6 -33.71 -57.92 -1.73
C VAL A 6 -33.43 -56.94 -0.60
N VAL A 7 -32.37 -57.19 0.17
CA VAL A 7 -31.90 -56.24 1.17
C VAL A 7 -31.08 -55.17 0.45
N GLN A 8 -31.77 -54.07 0.20
CA GLN A 8 -31.29 -52.84 -0.41
C GLN A 8 -30.17 -52.24 0.45
N GLY A 9 -28.94 -52.24 -0.09
CA GLY A 9 -27.77 -51.67 0.56
C GLY A 9 -27.88 -50.15 0.64
N SER A 10 -27.94 -49.63 1.87
CA SER A 10 -27.92 -48.20 2.15
C SER A 10 -26.53 -47.63 1.88
N MET A 11 -26.37 -46.97 0.74
CA MET A 11 -25.17 -46.21 0.37
C MET A 11 -25.14 -44.91 1.19
N VAL A 12 -24.31 -44.89 2.24
CA VAL A 12 -24.07 -43.70 3.08
C VAL A 12 -23.13 -42.77 2.31
N PHE A 13 -23.67 -41.72 1.72
CA PHE A 13 -22.89 -40.60 1.19
C PHE A 13 -22.45 -39.70 2.36
N LEU A 14 -21.20 -39.85 2.79
CA LEU A 14 -20.51 -38.90 3.66
C LEU A 14 -20.22 -37.63 2.86
N LEU A 15 -21.13 -36.65 2.93
CA LEU A 15 -20.88 -35.29 2.49
C LEU A 15 -19.90 -34.65 3.49
N VAL A 16 -18.61 -34.71 3.17
CA VAL A 16 -17.57 -33.92 3.85
C VAL A 16 -17.77 -32.47 3.44
N ALA A 17 -18.60 -31.74 4.19
CA ALA A 17 -18.68 -30.29 4.11
C ALA A 17 -17.35 -29.72 4.63
N CYS A 18 -16.46 -29.39 3.70
CA CYS A 18 -15.28 -28.59 4.01
C CYS A 18 -15.79 -27.21 4.42
N SER A 19 -15.87 -26.98 5.74
CA SER A 19 -16.05 -25.65 6.31
C SER A 19 -14.76 -24.86 6.04
N GLY A 20 -14.65 -24.38 4.80
CA GLY A 20 -13.69 -23.35 4.44
C GLY A 20 -14.06 -22.10 5.22
N THR A 21 -13.53 -21.97 6.43
CA THR A 21 -13.48 -20.69 7.12
C THR A 21 -12.65 -19.79 6.23
N SER A 22 -13.32 -19.03 5.36
CA SER A 22 -12.70 -17.92 4.66
C SER A 22 -12.18 -17.00 5.76
N ASN A 23 -10.86 -16.99 5.95
CA ASN A 23 -10.19 -15.88 6.59
C ASN A 23 -10.42 -14.68 5.67
N HIS A 24 -11.59 -14.05 5.82
CA HIS A 24 -11.78 -12.66 5.45
C HIS A 24 -10.89 -11.88 6.41
N GLN A 25 -9.60 -11.83 6.07
CA GLN A 25 -8.65 -10.94 6.70
C GLN A 25 -9.18 -9.55 6.39
N ALA A 26 -9.88 -8.97 7.36
CA ALA A 26 -10.44 -7.64 7.24
C ALA A 26 -9.29 -6.72 6.86
N SER A 27 -9.37 -6.25 5.62
CA SER A 27 -8.51 -5.23 5.04
C SER A 27 -8.46 -4.06 6.02
N LYS A 28 -7.31 -3.91 6.68
CA LYS A 28 -7.11 -2.88 7.68
C LYS A 28 -6.74 -1.60 6.95
N VAL A 29 -7.77 -0.82 6.64
CA VAL A 29 -7.62 0.51 6.06
C VAL A 29 -6.76 1.39 6.98
N LEU A 30 -5.56 1.75 6.51
CA LEU A 30 -4.71 2.73 7.17
C LEU A 30 -5.32 4.13 6.98
N HIS A 31 -5.33 4.93 8.04
CA HIS A 31 -5.71 6.34 7.98
C HIS A 31 -4.47 7.22 8.21
N ILE A 32 -4.00 7.84 7.13
CA ILE A 32 -2.94 8.86 7.17
C ILE A 32 -3.58 10.24 7.26
N ASP A 33 -3.08 11.05 8.19
CA ASP A 33 -3.49 12.45 8.33
C ASP A 33 -2.67 13.39 7.45
N GLU A 34 -1.39 13.08 7.30
CA GLU A 34 -0.44 13.94 6.62
C GLU A 34 0.62 13.13 5.87
N LEU A 35 0.86 13.49 4.61
CA LEU A 35 1.98 13.02 3.83
C LEU A 35 3.01 14.14 3.68
N ILE A 36 4.25 13.86 4.08
CA ILE A 36 5.34 14.81 4.04
C ILE A 36 6.46 14.22 3.17
N ILE A 37 6.76 14.89 2.05
CA ILE A 37 7.88 14.53 1.19
C ILE A 37 9.05 15.46 1.53
N ARG A 38 10.16 14.89 1.98
CA ARG A 38 11.34 15.65 2.43
C ARG A 38 12.49 15.45 1.45
N ASN A 39 13.12 16.55 1.09
CA ASN A 39 14.37 16.53 0.36
C ASN A 39 15.53 16.53 1.35
N ALA A 40 16.06 15.35 1.65
CA ALA A 40 17.20 15.21 2.55
C ALA A 40 18.56 15.38 1.83
N THR A 41 18.57 15.69 0.54
CA THR A 41 19.78 15.91 -0.26
C THR A 41 20.34 17.33 -0.06
N SER A 42 21.50 17.61 -0.65
CA SER A 42 22.09 18.98 -0.69
C SER A 42 21.61 19.81 -1.88
N GLU A 43 20.74 19.28 -2.73
CA GLU A 43 20.36 19.89 -4.01
C GLU A 43 18.87 20.17 -4.05
N THR A 44 18.43 21.08 -4.91
CA THR A 44 17.00 21.28 -5.15
C THR A 44 16.50 20.17 -6.06
N ILE A 45 15.34 19.60 -5.70
CA ILE A 45 14.64 18.62 -6.54
C ILE A 45 13.38 19.25 -7.12
N THR A 46 13.01 18.82 -8.32
CA THR A 46 11.87 19.36 -9.06
C THR A 46 11.00 18.24 -9.61
N ASP A 47 9.81 18.59 -10.08
CA ASP A 47 8.86 17.66 -10.72
C ASP A 47 8.60 16.43 -9.84
N VAL A 48 8.37 16.68 -8.54
CA VAL A 48 8.15 15.61 -7.56
C VAL A 48 6.69 15.19 -7.66
N GLU A 49 6.45 13.95 -8.03
CA GLU A 49 5.11 13.40 -8.21
C GLU A 49 4.99 12.06 -7.49
N LEU A 50 3.93 11.92 -6.70
CA LEU A 50 3.51 10.66 -6.10
C LEU A 50 2.28 10.16 -6.85
N ASN A 51 2.40 8.96 -7.40
CA ASN A 51 1.34 8.29 -8.13
C ASN A 51 0.98 6.99 -7.43
N ASP A 52 -0.29 6.87 -7.00
CA ASP A 52 -0.89 5.62 -6.57
C ASP A 52 -1.74 5.07 -7.73
N ILE A 53 -1.31 3.94 -8.28
CA ILE A 53 -1.93 3.32 -9.46
C ILE A 53 -3.35 2.83 -9.14
N ASP A 54 -3.55 2.31 -7.92
CA ASP A 54 -4.77 1.62 -7.52
C ASP A 54 -5.81 2.60 -7.00
N ALA A 55 -5.39 3.59 -6.20
CA ALA A 55 -6.26 4.64 -5.67
C ALA A 55 -6.52 5.78 -6.66
N LYS A 56 -5.93 5.76 -7.86
CA LYS A 56 -5.95 6.86 -8.86
C LYS A 56 -5.57 8.21 -8.24
N THR A 57 -4.70 8.18 -7.25
CA THR A 57 -4.28 9.38 -6.53
C THR A 57 -3.01 9.90 -7.16
N HIS A 58 -3.04 11.18 -7.53
CA HIS A 58 -1.91 11.91 -8.05
C HIS A 58 -1.65 13.13 -7.18
N ILE A 59 -0.42 13.24 -6.68
CA ILE A 59 0.01 14.34 -5.81
C ILE A 59 1.31 14.88 -6.36
N ALA A 60 1.39 16.19 -6.52
CA ALA A 60 2.57 16.83 -7.08
C ALA A 60 3.10 17.92 -6.15
N CYS A 61 4.42 17.93 -5.96
CA CYS A 61 5.19 19.05 -5.43
C CYS A 61 6.12 19.55 -6.55
N SER A 62 5.93 20.79 -6.98
CA SER A 62 6.69 21.35 -8.10
C SER A 62 8.19 21.45 -7.80
N VAL A 63 8.56 22.04 -6.66
CA VAL A 63 9.96 22.21 -6.25
C VAL A 63 10.09 21.95 -4.76
N ILE A 64 11.10 21.17 -4.36
CA ILE A 64 11.48 21.01 -2.94
C ILE A 64 12.95 21.41 -2.80
N LEU A 65 13.20 22.52 -2.11
CA LEU A 65 14.55 23.01 -1.84
C LEU A 65 15.36 22.00 -1.04
N ALA A 66 16.69 22.08 -1.15
CA ALA A 66 17.61 21.28 -0.35
C ALA A 66 17.29 21.39 1.14
N LYS A 67 17.28 20.25 1.85
CA LYS A 67 16.97 20.16 3.30
C LYS A 67 15.60 20.73 3.69
N SER A 68 14.67 20.83 2.75
CA SER A 68 13.30 21.29 2.97
C SER A 68 12.29 20.17 2.74
N MET A 69 11.00 20.50 2.88
CA MET A 69 9.91 19.57 2.73
C MET A 69 8.71 20.19 2.02
N CYS A 70 7.95 19.32 1.36
CA CYS A 70 6.61 19.58 0.89
C CYS A 70 5.67 18.78 1.78
N SER A 71 4.87 19.48 2.59
CA SER A 71 3.76 18.86 3.31
C SER A 71 2.49 19.01 2.50
N LEU A 72 1.79 17.90 2.32
CA LEU A 72 0.54 17.83 1.63
C LEU A 72 -0.48 17.28 2.63
N GLY A 73 -1.44 18.12 2.98
CA GLY A 73 -2.61 17.66 3.73
C GLY A 73 -3.34 16.61 2.91
N PHE A 74 -3.80 15.54 3.56
CA PHE A 74 -4.31 14.38 2.84
C PHE A 74 -5.81 14.18 3.03
N GLN A 75 -6.45 13.68 1.98
CA GLN A 75 -7.73 12.96 2.07
C GLN A 75 -7.44 11.52 2.48
N LYS A 76 -8.35 10.88 3.22
CA LYS A 76 -8.18 9.51 3.73
C LYS A 76 -7.90 8.53 2.58
N ILE A 77 -6.66 8.06 2.43
CA ILE A 77 -6.31 7.05 1.43
C ILE A 77 -6.10 5.71 2.13
N PRO A 78 -6.85 4.66 1.75
CA PRO A 78 -6.53 3.30 2.15
C PRO A 78 -5.20 2.91 1.51
N LEU A 79 -4.13 2.79 2.30
CA LEU A 79 -2.86 2.19 1.88
C LEU A 79 -2.92 0.68 2.13
N GLU A 80 -3.63 -0.03 1.27
CA GLU A 80 -3.61 -1.49 1.28
C GLU A 80 -2.83 -1.99 0.09
N ASP A 81 -1.60 -2.46 0.28
CA ASP A 81 -0.76 -3.07 -0.77
C ASP A 81 -0.66 -2.32 -2.12
N HIS A 82 -1.11 -1.06 -2.18
CA HIS A 82 -1.17 -0.31 -3.41
C HIS A 82 0.23 -0.02 -3.93
N GLU A 83 0.36 -0.11 -5.24
CA GLU A 83 1.61 0.26 -5.89
C GLU A 83 1.73 1.78 -5.98
N THR A 84 2.36 2.36 -4.96
CA THR A 84 2.69 3.79 -4.95
C THR A 84 4.12 4.02 -5.44
N TYR A 85 4.28 4.94 -6.38
CA TYR A 85 5.58 5.35 -6.92
C TYR A 85 5.80 6.84 -6.70
N LEU A 86 7.01 7.19 -6.28
CA LEU A 86 7.47 8.57 -6.26
C LEU A 86 8.44 8.79 -7.42
N SER A 87 8.19 9.81 -8.23
CA SER A 87 9.09 10.28 -9.28
C SER A 87 9.56 11.70 -9.00
N TRP A 88 10.81 12.01 -9.36
CA TRP A 88 11.38 13.34 -9.19
C TRP A 88 12.57 13.57 -10.13
N LYS A 89 12.98 14.83 -10.27
CA LYS A 89 14.23 15.23 -10.91
C LYS A 89 15.25 15.72 -9.90
N GLN A 90 16.47 15.22 -10.03
CA GLN A 90 17.63 15.64 -9.25
C GLN A 90 18.86 15.63 -10.17
N ASN A 91 19.66 16.71 -10.18
CA ASN A 91 20.85 16.82 -11.04
C ASN A 91 20.60 16.48 -12.52
N GLN A 92 19.50 16.98 -13.08
CA GLN A 92 19.08 16.71 -14.46
C GLN A 92 18.74 15.23 -14.76
N ALA A 93 18.85 14.33 -13.79
CA ALA A 93 18.43 12.95 -13.89
C ALA A 93 16.99 12.79 -13.37
N ASN A 94 16.24 11.88 -14.00
CA ASN A 94 14.92 11.47 -13.55
C ASN A 94 15.06 10.22 -12.69
N TYR A 95 14.34 10.20 -11.57
CA TYR A 95 14.26 9.08 -10.66
C TYR A 95 12.81 8.68 -10.48
N THR A 96 12.59 7.37 -10.34
CA THR A 96 11.31 6.79 -9.96
C THR A 96 11.59 5.63 -9.02
N GLU A 97 10.97 5.64 -7.85
CA GLU A 97 11.13 4.56 -6.88
C GLU A 97 9.80 4.21 -6.21
N LYS A 98 9.58 2.90 -5.99
CA LYS A 98 8.39 2.38 -5.32
C LYS A 98 8.45 2.71 -3.83
N VAL A 99 7.39 3.31 -3.31
CA VAL A 99 7.23 3.61 -1.89
C VAL A 99 6.88 2.32 -1.15
N LYS A 100 7.83 1.78 -0.37
CA LYS A 100 7.65 0.51 0.33
C LYS A 100 6.78 0.70 1.58
N SER A 101 5.50 0.30 1.48
CA SER A 101 4.48 0.44 2.54
C SER A 101 4.60 -0.56 3.70
N HIS A 102 5.43 -1.60 3.58
CA HIS A 102 5.48 -2.76 4.50
C HIS A 102 5.91 -2.46 5.95
N SER A 103 6.18 -1.20 6.29
CA SER A 103 6.65 -0.77 7.61
C SER A 103 5.69 0.19 8.32
N ILE A 104 4.50 0.45 7.75
CA ILE A 104 3.57 1.44 8.31
C ILE A 104 2.69 0.77 9.38
N PRO A 105 2.85 1.08 10.68
CA PRO A 105 1.96 0.58 11.70
C PRO A 105 0.55 1.12 11.48
N ILE A 106 -0.44 0.24 11.62
CA ILE A 106 -1.86 0.57 11.46
C ILE A 106 -2.30 1.31 12.72
N THR A 107 -2.04 2.60 12.77
CA THR A 107 -2.46 3.50 13.84
C THR A 107 -3.36 4.59 13.27
N SER A 108 -4.36 5.00 14.03
CA SER A 108 -5.12 6.22 13.75
C SER A 108 -4.18 7.42 13.84
N ASN A 109 -4.24 8.33 12.88
CA ASN A 109 -3.51 9.61 12.85
C ASN A 109 -2.02 9.50 12.54
N ALA A 110 -1.65 8.65 11.58
CA ALA A 110 -0.27 8.49 11.16
C ALA A 110 0.20 9.67 10.30
N LYS A 111 1.41 10.18 10.56
CA LYS A 111 2.13 11.06 9.63
C LYS A 111 3.17 10.25 8.88
N VAL A 112 3.09 10.23 7.56
CA VAL A 112 4.05 9.51 6.71
C VAL A 112 5.08 10.47 6.15
N PHE A 113 6.34 10.10 6.31
CA PHE A 113 7.48 10.84 5.80
C PHE A 113 8.14 10.02 4.70
N ILE A 114 8.25 10.61 3.51
CA ILE A 114 9.03 10.06 2.40
C ILE A 114 10.27 10.94 2.24
N ASP A 115 11.43 10.38 2.58
CA ASP A 115 12.73 11.04 2.44
C ASP A 115 13.37 10.70 1.10
N ILE A 116 13.60 11.72 0.29
CA ILE A 116 14.46 11.63 -0.90
C ILE A 116 15.90 11.82 -0.46
N LEU A 117 16.71 10.78 -0.65
CA LEU A 117 18.12 10.70 -0.28
C LEU A 117 19.01 10.77 -1.53
N ASP A 118 20.31 10.97 -1.31
CA ASP A 118 21.28 11.01 -2.40
C ASP A 118 21.31 9.72 -3.20
N LYS A 119 21.60 9.89 -4.51
CA LYS A 119 21.69 8.84 -5.52
C LYS A 119 20.36 8.16 -5.81
N GLY A 120 19.26 8.90 -5.73
CA GLY A 120 17.97 8.40 -6.17
C GLY A 120 17.31 7.40 -5.22
N ARG A 121 17.63 7.46 -3.92
CA ARG A 121 17.15 6.50 -2.92
C ARG A 121 16.03 7.10 -2.08
N LEU A 122 15.10 6.25 -1.64
CA LEU A 122 14.04 6.62 -0.70
C LEU A 122 14.19 5.98 0.68
N SER A 123 13.68 6.69 1.69
CA SER A 123 13.35 6.12 3.00
C SER A 123 11.93 6.52 3.37
N VAL A 124 11.17 5.58 3.96
CA VAL A 124 9.79 5.80 4.39
C VAL A 124 9.73 5.57 5.88
N SER A 125 9.16 6.53 6.62
CA SER A 125 8.96 6.42 8.05
C SER A 125 7.59 6.95 8.46
N VAL A 126 7.11 6.49 9.61
CA VAL A 126 5.80 6.83 10.15
C VAL A 126 5.97 7.32 11.57
N LYS A 127 5.25 8.38 11.93
CA LYS A 127 5.22 8.92 13.29
C LYS A 127 3.79 9.11 13.76
#